data_AF-A0A936DSJ6-F1
#
_entry.id   AF-A0A936DSJ6-F1
#
_cell.length_a   1.000
_cell.length_b   1.000
_cell.length_c   1.000
_cell.angle_alpha   90.00
_cell.angle_beta   90.00
_cell.angle_gamma   90.00
#
_symmetry.space_group_name_H-M   'P 1'
#
loop_
_entity.id
_entity.type
_entity.pdbx_description
1 polymer ?
#
loop_
_entity_poly.entity_id
_entity_poly.type
_entity_poly.pdbx_seq_one_letter_code
_entity_poly.pdbx_strand_id
1 'polypeptide(L)'
;MTKKAKYEPDTRRLAVARALARSPDETIESIADSCGVVVGTLKFWLKSERRQQRATSTDLKSGSLYTPAEQLEALLATAGMSSEARSAWCRERGLFAHQLEAWKKHLSAPKVDESAALKESRRQAEQLQRELNRKDKALAEAAALLVLQKKFQSLFPGEESGLPRNFVVRSSNWWRRQSQLALDASWR
;
A
#
# COMPACT_ATOMS: atom_id res chain seq x y z
N MET A 1 1.30 -18.73 12.28
CA MET A 1 1.09 -17.31 11.91
C MET A 1 1.52 -16.45 13.09
N THR A 2 2.71 -15.85 13.08
CA THR A 2 3.14 -14.92 14.13
C THR A 2 2.38 -13.60 13.94
N LYS A 3 1.57 -13.21 14.92
CA LYS A 3 0.88 -11.92 14.90
C LYS A 3 1.94 -10.82 14.86
N LYS A 4 1.89 -9.93 13.85
CA LYS A 4 2.75 -8.74 13.83
C LYS A 4 2.41 -7.88 15.04
N ALA A 5 3.36 -7.70 15.95
CA ALA A 5 3.19 -6.76 17.06
C ALA A 5 2.99 -5.35 16.48
N LYS A 6 1.91 -4.70 16.89
CA LYS A 6 1.58 -3.33 16.49
C LYS A 6 2.30 -2.39 17.46
N TYR A 7 3.43 -1.85 17.03
CA TYR A 7 4.16 -0.84 17.79
C TYR A 7 3.57 0.54 17.51
N GLU A 8 3.50 1.35 18.57
CA GLU A 8 3.04 2.74 18.51
C GLU A 8 4.11 3.57 17.73
N PRO A 9 3.71 4.51 16.86
CA PRO A 9 4.65 5.22 15.99
C PRO A 9 5.74 6.00 16.72
N ASP A 10 5.46 6.54 17.90
CA ASP A 10 6.45 7.25 18.71
C ASP A 10 7.48 6.31 19.33
N THR A 11 7.08 5.10 19.76
CA THR A 11 8.03 4.06 20.21
C THR A 11 9.01 3.67 19.10
N ARG A 12 8.52 3.55 17.85
CA ARG A 12 9.39 3.31 16.69
C ARG A 12 10.38 4.46 16.48
N ARG A 13 9.91 5.71 16.52
CA ARG A 13 10.77 6.89 16.33
C ARG A 13 11.87 6.97 17.38
N LEU A 14 11.50 6.80 18.65
CA LEU A 14 12.43 6.86 19.78
C LEU A 14 13.49 5.75 19.70
N ALA A 15 13.05 4.50 19.47
CA ALA A 15 13.95 3.36 19.39
C ALA A 15 14.94 3.48 18.21
N VAL A 16 14.46 3.95 17.05
CA VAL A 16 15.30 4.19 15.87
C VAL A 16 16.29 5.32 16.11
N ALA A 17 15.86 6.44 16.69
CA ALA A 17 16.73 7.59 16.96
C ALA A 17 17.87 7.20 17.92
N ARG A 18 17.55 6.49 19.01
CA ARG A 18 18.54 5.99 19.95
C ARG A 18 19.50 4.97 19.31
N ALA A 19 18.97 4.06 18.48
CA ALA A 19 19.79 3.08 17.77
C ALA A 19 20.73 3.73 16.73
N LEU A 20 20.36 4.87 16.13
CA LEU A 20 21.21 5.64 15.22
C LEU A 20 22.28 6.44 15.97
N ALA A 21 21.96 6.99 17.15
CA ALA A 21 22.87 7.76 18.00
C ALA A 21 23.66 6.92 19.01
N ARG A 22 23.68 5.60 18.82
CA ARG A 22 24.24 4.61 19.74
C ARG A 22 25.75 4.83 19.97
N SER A 23 26.16 4.92 21.24
CA SER A 23 27.56 4.85 21.68
C SER A 23 28.13 3.43 21.42
N PRO A 24 29.42 3.25 21.09
CA PRO A 24 30.02 1.91 20.88
C PRO A 24 29.75 0.90 22.02
N ASP A 25 29.52 1.38 23.24
CA ASP A 25 29.29 0.55 24.43
C ASP A 25 27.85 0.05 24.58
N GLU A 26 26.87 0.64 23.89
CA GLU A 26 25.47 0.18 23.93
C GLU A 26 25.20 -0.85 22.83
N THR A 27 24.61 -2.01 23.17
CA THR A 27 24.21 -3.00 22.17
C THR A 27 22.80 -2.71 21.62
N ILE A 28 22.54 -3.13 20.37
CA ILE A 28 21.20 -3.02 19.76
C ILE A 28 20.16 -3.81 20.57
N GLU A 29 20.58 -4.86 21.25
CA GLU A 29 19.77 -5.69 22.13
C GLU A 29 19.34 -4.93 23.39
N SER A 30 20.29 -4.26 24.06
CA SER A 30 19.97 -3.41 25.23
C SER A 30 19.00 -2.27 24.88
N ILE A 31 19.15 -1.65 23.71
CA ILE A 31 18.23 -0.60 23.23
C ILE A 31 16.84 -1.18 22.96
N ALA A 32 16.78 -2.34 22.31
CA ALA A 32 15.52 -3.04 22.03
C ALA A 32 14.78 -3.39 23.33
N ASP A 33 15.47 -3.90 24.34
CA ASP A 33 14.90 -4.23 25.65
C ASP A 33 14.42 -2.98 26.39
N SER A 34 15.20 -1.89 26.39
CA SER A 34 14.81 -0.62 27.03
C SER A 34 13.57 0.03 26.40
N CYS A 35 13.36 -0.17 25.10
CA CYS A 35 12.24 0.39 24.35
C CYS A 35 11.05 -0.58 24.23
N GLY A 36 11.17 -1.82 24.74
CA GLY A 36 10.13 -2.85 24.64
C GLY A 36 9.88 -3.32 23.20
N VAL A 37 10.90 -3.28 22.33
CA VAL A 37 10.80 -3.66 20.91
C VAL A 37 11.58 -4.94 20.67
N VAL A 38 11.06 -5.85 19.85
CA VAL A 38 11.83 -7.05 19.44
C VAL A 38 13.06 -6.65 18.61
N VAL A 39 14.22 -7.20 18.97
CA VAL A 39 15.52 -6.91 18.34
C VAL A 39 15.47 -6.98 16.81
N GLY A 40 14.80 -8.00 16.25
CA GLY A 40 14.65 -8.16 14.80
C GLY A 40 13.85 -7.03 14.14
N THR A 41 12.86 -6.48 14.83
CA THR A 41 12.07 -5.34 14.36
C THR A 41 12.89 -4.05 14.35
N LEU A 42 13.69 -3.81 15.40
CA LEU A 42 14.58 -2.66 15.47
C LEU A 42 15.65 -2.70 14.37
N LYS A 43 16.26 -3.87 14.12
CA LYS A 43 17.22 -4.08 13.02
C LYS A 43 16.59 -3.82 11.64
N PHE A 44 15.33 -4.24 11.45
CA PHE A 44 14.60 -3.97 10.20
C PHE A 44 14.35 -2.47 10.00
N TRP A 45 13.90 -1.75 11.04
CA TRP A 45 13.70 -0.32 10.97
C TRP A 45 15.01 0.42 10.67
N LEU A 46 16.12 0.04 11.32
CA LEU A 46 17.43 0.64 11.08
C LEU A 46 17.90 0.45 9.63
N LYS A 47 17.67 -0.73 9.04
CA LYS A 47 17.96 -1.01 7.62
C LYS A 47 17.12 -0.15 6.69
N SER A 48 15.84 0.05 7.01
CA SER A 48 14.93 0.91 6.25
C SER A 48 15.38 2.38 6.27
N GLU A 49 15.71 2.91 7.44
CA GLU A 49 16.16 4.30 7.61
C GLU A 49 17.49 4.56 6.91
N ARG A 50 18.46 3.64 7.02
CA ARG A 50 19.73 3.77 6.28
C ARG A 50 19.50 3.75 4.77
N ARG A 51 18.50 3.01 4.27
CA ARG A 51 18.14 3.02 2.85
C ARG A 51 17.50 4.35 2.45
N GLN A 52 16.64 4.92 3.29
CA GLN A 52 16.04 6.24 3.07
C GLN A 52 17.10 7.34 3.13
N GLN A 53 17.98 7.34 4.12
CA GLN A 53 19.12 8.27 4.20
C GLN A 53 20.07 8.15 3.01
N ARG A 54 20.26 6.95 2.47
CA ARG A 54 21.03 6.76 1.23
C ARG A 54 20.29 7.32 0.03
N ALA A 55 18.97 7.14 -0.06
CA ALA A 55 18.16 7.71 -1.14
C ALA A 55 18.13 9.25 -1.09
N THR A 56 17.96 9.84 0.11
CA THR A 56 18.04 11.29 0.28
C THR A 56 19.47 11.80 0.09
N SER A 57 20.50 11.06 0.50
CA SER A 57 21.89 11.45 0.24
C SER A 57 22.27 11.33 -1.24
N THR A 58 21.71 10.36 -1.99
CA THR A 58 21.88 10.34 -3.45
C THR A 58 21.11 11.47 -4.11
N ASP A 59 19.97 11.88 -3.54
CA ASP A 59 19.21 13.04 -4.01
C ASP A 59 19.85 14.38 -3.58
N LEU A 60 20.72 14.40 -2.57
CA LEU A 60 21.53 15.57 -2.17
C LEU A 60 22.91 15.58 -2.83
N LYS A 61 23.46 14.42 -3.22
CA LYS A 61 24.68 14.32 -4.05
C LYS A 61 24.40 14.47 -5.54
N SER A 62 23.18 14.15 -5.98
CA SER A 62 22.66 14.43 -7.33
C SER A 62 21.76 15.66 -7.37
N GLY A 63 21.36 16.17 -6.20
CA GLY A 63 20.65 17.41 -6.01
C GLY A 63 21.61 18.54 -6.23
N SER A 64 21.74 18.91 -7.49
CA SER A 64 22.36 20.14 -7.93
C SER A 64 22.06 21.25 -6.93
N LEU A 65 23.11 21.86 -6.36
CA LEU A 65 22.98 23.14 -5.65
C LEU A 65 22.34 24.23 -6.53
N TYR A 66 22.21 23.96 -7.83
CA TYR A 66 21.56 24.80 -8.81
C TYR A 66 20.08 24.46 -8.94
N THR A 67 19.26 25.48 -8.74
CA THR A 67 17.85 25.46 -9.10
C THR A 67 17.69 25.20 -10.61
N PRO A 68 16.53 24.68 -11.08
CA PRO A 68 16.29 24.46 -12.50
C PRO A 68 16.46 25.73 -13.37
N ALA A 69 16.18 26.90 -12.80
CA ALA A 69 16.39 28.18 -13.45
C ALA A 69 17.89 28.47 -13.65
N GLU A 70 18.70 28.32 -12.60
CA GLU A 70 20.15 28.52 -12.68
C GLU A 70 20.83 27.48 -13.58
N GLN A 71 20.31 26.25 -13.64
CA GLN A 71 20.77 25.22 -14.59
C GLN A 71 20.52 25.66 -16.03
N LEU A 72 19.37 26.28 -16.32
CA LEU A 72 19.06 26.80 -17.65
C LEU A 72 19.98 27.97 -18.01
N GLU A 73 20.19 28.92 -17.09
CA GLU A 73 21.12 30.05 -17.29
C GLU A 73 22.55 29.57 -17.55
N ALA A 74 23.01 28.57 -16.80
CA ALA A 74 24.30 27.93 -17.01
C ALA A 74 24.44 27.32 -18.41
N LEU A 75 23.39 26.66 -18.90
CA LEU A 75 23.36 26.08 -20.24
C LEU A 75 23.34 27.14 -21.34
N LEU A 76 22.61 28.25 -21.14
CA LEU A 76 22.59 29.37 -22.08
C LEU A 76 23.95 30.06 -22.15
N ALA A 77 24.60 30.32 -21.00
CA ALA A 77 25.92 30.94 -20.94
C ALA A 77 26.98 30.08 -21.64
N THR A 78 26.89 28.75 -21.50
CA THR A 78 27.86 27.81 -22.09
C THR A 78 27.55 27.42 -23.54
N ALA A 79 26.39 27.80 -24.09
CA ALA A 79 25.96 27.39 -25.44
C ALA A 79 26.88 27.87 -26.56
N GLY A 80 27.48 29.06 -26.44
CA GLY A 80 28.38 29.65 -27.44
C GLY A 80 29.87 29.43 -27.18
N MET A 81 30.24 28.75 -26.09
CA MET A 81 31.63 28.60 -25.67
C MET A 81 32.32 27.38 -26.31
N SER A 82 33.62 27.49 -26.60
CA SER A 82 34.44 26.34 -27.02
C SER A 82 34.54 25.28 -25.91
N SER A 83 34.94 24.04 -26.23
CA SER A 83 35.04 22.95 -25.24
C SER A 83 35.98 23.29 -24.08
N GLU A 84 37.08 23.99 -24.37
CA GLU A 84 38.07 24.43 -23.39
C GLU A 84 37.50 25.54 -22.49
N ALA A 85 36.86 26.54 -23.09
CA ALA A 85 36.22 27.63 -22.35
C ALA A 85 35.09 27.14 -21.44
N ARG A 86 34.28 26.18 -21.91
CA ARG A 86 33.25 25.52 -21.09
C ARG A 86 33.86 24.79 -19.90
N SER A 87 34.99 24.12 -20.10
CA SER A 87 35.66 23.37 -19.03
C SER A 87 36.28 24.30 -17.98
N ALA A 88 36.83 25.45 -18.39
CA ALA A 88 37.30 26.49 -17.48
C ALA A 88 36.14 27.09 -16.66
N TRP A 89 35.05 27.47 -17.33
CA TRP A 89 33.83 27.99 -16.70
C TRP A 89 33.22 27.02 -15.69
N CYS A 90 33.23 25.72 -16.01
CA CYS A 90 32.80 24.66 -15.11
C CYS A 90 33.65 24.63 -13.82
N ARG A 91 34.99 24.71 -13.94
CA ARG A 91 35.90 24.70 -12.78
C ARG A 91 35.69 25.89 -11.87
N GLU A 92 35.47 27.09 -12.42
CA GLU A 92 35.18 28.30 -11.65
C GLU A 92 33.91 28.19 -10.82
N ARG A 93 32.91 27.47 -11.33
CA ARG A 93 31.62 27.26 -10.66
C ARG A 93 31.51 25.96 -9.88
N GLY A 94 32.59 25.16 -9.79
CA GLY A 94 32.55 23.85 -9.11
C GLY A 94 31.66 22.82 -9.81
N LEU A 95 31.42 23.00 -11.10
CA LEU A 95 30.64 22.11 -11.96
C LEU A 95 31.55 21.23 -12.81
N PHE A 96 30.99 20.13 -13.32
CA PHE A 96 31.65 19.28 -14.30
C PHE A 96 30.92 19.30 -15.64
N ALA A 97 31.66 19.18 -16.74
CA ALA A 97 31.08 19.18 -18.09
C ALA A 97 30.00 18.10 -18.28
N HIS A 98 30.17 16.92 -17.67
CA HIS A 98 29.17 15.84 -17.73
C HIS A 98 27.84 16.22 -17.06
N GLN A 99 27.85 17.13 -16.08
CA GLN A 99 26.63 17.62 -15.42
C GLN A 99 25.84 18.55 -16.33
N LEU A 100 26.52 19.46 -17.05
CA LEU A 100 25.88 20.30 -18.07
C LEU A 100 25.26 19.44 -19.19
N GLU A 101 25.97 18.41 -19.64
CA GLU A 101 25.41 17.48 -20.64
C GLU A 101 24.22 16.70 -20.10
N ALA A 102 24.24 16.29 -18.84
CA ALA A 102 23.12 15.63 -18.18
C ALA A 102 21.89 16.57 -18.08
N TRP A 103 22.09 17.84 -17.70
CA TRP A 103 21.01 18.83 -17.65
C TRP A 103 20.43 19.12 -19.03
N LYS A 104 21.30 19.27 -20.04
CA LYS A 104 20.88 19.45 -21.44
C LYS A 104 20.02 18.27 -21.89
N LYS A 105 20.47 17.04 -21.64
CA LYS A 105 19.72 15.82 -21.95
C LYS A 105 18.39 15.75 -21.22
N HIS A 106 18.36 16.11 -19.94
CA HIS A 106 17.14 16.11 -19.13
C HIS A 106 16.11 17.14 -19.64
N LEU A 107 16.55 18.32 -20.08
CA LEU A 107 15.68 19.35 -20.66
C LEU A 107 15.23 19.01 -22.08
N SER A 108 16.09 18.39 -22.88
CA SER A 108 15.77 17.98 -24.26
C SER A 108 15.03 16.65 -24.34
N ALA A 109 15.01 15.88 -23.27
CA ALA A 109 14.31 14.60 -23.23
C ALA A 109 12.82 14.88 -23.49
N PRO A 110 12.17 14.15 -24.42
CA PRO A 110 10.74 14.25 -24.56
C PRO A 110 10.16 13.88 -23.19
N LYS A 111 9.47 14.83 -22.56
CA LYS A 111 8.54 14.52 -21.49
C LYS A 111 7.46 13.67 -22.15
N VAL A 112 7.70 12.36 -22.23
CA VAL A 112 6.61 11.41 -22.40
C VAL A 112 5.59 11.85 -21.37
N ASP A 113 4.36 12.11 -21.79
CA ASP A 113 3.27 12.50 -20.91
C ASP A 113 3.04 11.37 -19.89
N GLU A 114 3.92 11.28 -18.88
CA GLU A 114 3.77 10.44 -17.72
C GLU A 114 2.43 10.79 -17.07
N SER A 115 1.96 12.02 -17.20
CA SER A 115 0.58 12.44 -16.92
C SER A 115 -0.47 11.49 -17.49
N ALA A 116 -0.40 11.10 -18.76
CA ALA A 116 -1.38 10.22 -19.39
C ALA A 116 -1.24 8.77 -18.91
N ALA A 117 0.00 8.26 -18.88
CA ALA A 117 0.28 6.89 -18.42
C ALA A 117 -0.04 6.69 -16.93
N LEU A 118 0.25 7.68 -16.08
CA LEU A 118 -0.07 7.70 -14.65
C LEU A 118 -1.57 7.84 -14.40
N LYS A 119 -2.30 8.61 -15.22
CA LYS A 119 -3.76 8.67 -15.16
C LYS A 119 -4.39 7.34 -15.51
N GLU A 120 -3.88 6.68 -16.55
CA GLU A 120 -4.38 5.38 -16.98
C GLU A 120 -4.09 4.29 -15.94
N SER A 121 -2.88 4.23 -15.40
CA SER A 121 -2.54 3.28 -14.33
C SER A 121 -3.37 3.52 -13.06
N ARG A 122 -3.65 4.78 -12.71
CA ARG A 122 -4.53 5.12 -11.58
C ARG A 122 -5.96 4.66 -11.82
N ARG A 123 -6.50 4.85 -13.03
CA ARG A 123 -7.84 4.36 -13.40
C ARG A 123 -7.92 2.84 -13.30
N GLN A 124 -6.90 2.13 -13.79
CA GLN A 124 -6.83 0.67 -13.70
C GLN A 124 -6.78 0.19 -12.25
N ALA A 125 -5.97 0.85 -11.41
CA ALA A 125 -5.90 0.54 -9.98
C ALA A 125 -7.26 0.74 -9.28
N GLU A 126 -7.96 1.84 -9.56
CA GLU A 126 -9.30 2.10 -9.00
C GLU A 126 -10.34 1.08 -9.46
N GLN A 127 -10.30 0.68 -10.74
CA GLN A 127 -11.19 -0.33 -11.30
C GLN A 127 -10.97 -1.69 -10.64
N LEU A 128 -9.70 -2.13 -10.55
CA LEU A 128 -9.33 -3.39 -9.90
C LEU A 128 -9.73 -3.40 -8.41
N GLN A 129 -9.57 -2.29 -7.71
CA GLN A 129 -9.99 -2.17 -6.31
C GLN A 129 -11.51 -2.32 -6.14
N ARG A 130 -12.32 -1.75 -7.05
CA ARG A 130 -13.78 -1.91 -7.02
C ARG A 130 -14.20 -3.35 -7.27
N GLU A 131 -13.55 -4.02 -8.22
CA GLU A 131 -13.82 -5.43 -8.52
C GLU A 131 -13.46 -6.34 -7.34
N LEU A 132 -12.33 -6.09 -6.67
CA LEU A 132 -11.97 -6.78 -5.43
C LEU A 132 -13.04 -6.59 -4.36
N ASN A 133 -13.45 -5.35 -4.08
CA ASN A 133 -14.46 -5.07 -3.05
C ASN A 133 -15.80 -5.76 -3.35
N ARG A 134 -16.22 -5.84 -4.62
CA ARG A 134 -17.44 -6.56 -5.01
C ARG A 134 -17.31 -8.06 -4.79
N LYS A 135 -16.16 -8.64 -5.16
CA LYS A 135 -15.87 -10.06 -4.96
C LYS A 135 -15.79 -10.40 -3.47
N ASP A 136 -15.12 -9.57 -2.67
CA ASP A 136 -15.03 -9.75 -1.22
C ASP A 136 -16.39 -9.67 -0.55
N LYS A 137 -17.29 -8.78 -1.00
CA LYS A 137 -18.67 -8.72 -0.50
C LYS A 137 -19.45 -10.00 -0.82
N ALA A 138 -19.39 -10.48 -2.06
CA ALA A 138 -20.04 -11.73 -2.46
C ALA A 138 -19.48 -12.94 -1.70
N LEU A 139 -18.16 -12.98 -1.49
CA LEU A 139 -17.50 -14.01 -0.69
C LEU A 139 -17.93 -13.95 0.78
N ALA A 140 -18.06 -12.76 1.35
CA ALA A 140 -18.55 -12.58 2.72
C ALA A 140 -20.01 -13.03 2.87
N GLU A 141 -20.87 -12.72 1.91
CA GLU A 141 -22.27 -13.17 1.89
C GLU A 141 -22.34 -14.71 1.78
N ALA A 142 -21.56 -15.32 0.88
CA ALA A 142 -21.48 -16.78 0.78
C ALA A 142 -20.98 -17.43 2.08
N ALA A 143 -19.95 -16.84 2.71
CA ALA A 143 -19.43 -17.31 3.99
C ALA A 143 -20.48 -17.19 5.10
N ALA A 144 -21.25 -16.11 5.14
CA ALA A 144 -22.33 -15.90 6.11
C ALA A 144 -23.43 -16.96 5.96
N LEU A 145 -23.82 -17.29 4.71
CA LEU A 145 -24.78 -18.36 4.43
C LEU A 145 -24.29 -19.73 4.91
N LEU A 146 -23.02 -20.07 4.65
CA LEU A 146 -22.42 -21.33 5.11
C LEU A 146 -22.38 -21.41 6.65
N VAL A 147 -22.01 -20.32 7.32
CA VAL A 147 -22.02 -20.25 8.79
C VAL A 147 -23.43 -20.41 9.34
N LEU A 148 -24.42 -19.77 8.72
CA LEU A 148 -25.82 -19.89 9.13
C LEU A 148 -26.33 -21.33 8.95
N GLN A 149 -26.05 -21.96 7.81
CA GLN A 149 -26.41 -23.35 7.55
C GLN A 149 -25.79 -24.30 8.58
N LYS A 150 -24.52 -24.11 8.92
CA LYS A 150 -23.84 -24.91 9.95
C LYS A 150 -24.46 -24.72 11.34
N LYS A 151 -24.78 -23.47 11.72
CA LYS A 151 -25.47 -23.19 12.99
C LYS A 151 -26.85 -23.84 13.04
N PHE A 152 -27.61 -23.78 11.95
CA PHE A 152 -28.90 -24.43 11.85
C PHE A 152 -28.78 -25.96 12.01
N GLN A 153 -27.83 -26.59 11.31
CA GLN A 153 -27.54 -28.03 11.48
C GLN A 153 -27.16 -28.40 12.91
N SER A 154 -26.40 -27.55 13.61
CA SER A 154 -26.03 -27.82 15.02
C SER A 154 -27.20 -27.72 16.01
N LEU A 155 -28.22 -26.92 15.69
CA LEU A 155 -29.43 -26.81 16.51
C LEU A 155 -30.43 -27.95 16.24
N PHE A 156 -30.37 -28.55 15.05
CA PHE A 156 -31.19 -29.70 14.64
C PHE A 156 -30.31 -30.92 14.30
N PRO A 157 -29.59 -31.50 15.29
CA PRO A 157 -28.75 -32.68 15.07
C PRO A 157 -29.66 -33.91 14.91
N GLY A 158 -30.03 -34.24 13.65
CA GLY A 158 -30.86 -35.42 13.36
C GLY A 158 -31.47 -35.53 11.97
N GLU A 159 -31.47 -34.47 11.15
CA GLU A 159 -31.88 -34.56 9.74
C GLU A 159 -30.62 -34.57 8.84
N GLU A 160 -29.99 -35.72 8.71
CA GLU A 160 -28.89 -35.94 7.78
C GLU A 160 -29.35 -35.79 6.32
N SER A 161 -28.65 -34.91 5.59
CA SER A 161 -28.46 -34.96 4.14
C SER A 161 -29.70 -35.22 3.26
N GLY A 162 -30.62 -34.27 3.24
CA GLY A 162 -31.62 -34.18 2.19
C GLY A 162 -32.41 -32.92 2.38
N LEU A 163 -32.09 -31.86 1.62
CA LEU A 163 -33.02 -30.74 1.48
C LEU A 163 -34.39 -31.36 1.16
N PRO A 164 -35.45 -31.14 1.96
CA PRO A 164 -36.75 -31.65 1.60
C PRO A 164 -37.12 -30.94 0.30
N ARG A 165 -37.14 -31.69 -0.81
CA ARG A 165 -37.70 -31.27 -2.11
C ARG A 165 -39.13 -30.70 -2.00
N ASN A 166 -39.73 -30.76 -0.82
CA ASN A 166 -41.10 -30.38 -0.49
C ASN A 166 -41.25 -29.13 0.40
N PHE A 167 -40.29 -28.19 0.45
CA PHE A 167 -40.57 -26.89 1.09
C PHE A 167 -41.69 -26.13 0.37
N VAL A 168 -41.72 -26.20 -0.97
CA VAL A 168 -42.80 -25.61 -1.79
C VAL A 168 -44.14 -26.34 -1.59
N VAL A 169 -44.12 -27.65 -1.33
CA VAL A 169 -45.34 -28.46 -1.17
C VAL A 169 -45.95 -28.32 0.23
N ARG A 170 -45.14 -28.16 1.28
CA ARG A 170 -45.64 -27.94 2.66
C ARG A 170 -46.27 -26.56 2.85
N SER A 171 -45.78 -25.52 2.16
CA SER A 171 -46.41 -24.19 2.16
C SER A 171 -47.81 -24.25 1.54
N SER A 172 -47.96 -24.91 0.39
CA SER A 172 -49.26 -25.08 -0.28
C SER A 172 -50.27 -25.89 0.54
N ASN A 173 -49.84 -26.92 1.27
CA ASN A 173 -50.74 -27.72 2.12
C ASN A 173 -51.09 -27.03 3.44
N TRP A 174 -50.22 -26.16 3.96
CA TRP A 174 -50.51 -25.31 5.12
C TRP A 174 -51.57 -24.26 4.78
N TRP A 175 -51.42 -23.56 3.64
CA TRP A 175 -52.43 -22.63 3.12
C TRP A 175 -53.75 -23.32 2.78
N ARG A 176 -53.72 -24.51 2.17
CA ARG A 176 -54.94 -25.26 1.82
C ARG A 176 -55.71 -25.74 3.06
N ARG A 177 -55.01 -26.20 4.11
CA ARG A 177 -55.64 -26.54 5.40
C ARG A 177 -56.18 -25.33 6.16
N GLN A 178 -55.52 -24.17 6.08
CA GLN A 178 -56.03 -22.95 6.70
C GLN A 178 -57.29 -22.42 5.99
N SER A 179 -57.36 -22.52 4.66
CA SER A 179 -58.57 -22.17 3.90
C SER A 179 -59.73 -23.15 4.13
N GLN A 180 -59.46 -24.45 4.34
CA GLN A 180 -60.51 -25.42 4.64
C GLN A 180 -61.09 -25.26 6.05
N LEU A 181 -60.25 -24.95 7.04
CA LEU A 181 -60.71 -24.62 8.40
C LEU A 181 -61.52 -23.31 8.47
N ALA A 182 -61.25 -22.36 7.56
CA ALA A 182 -62.03 -21.12 7.46
C ALA A 182 -63.40 -21.33 6.79
N LEU A 183 -63.55 -22.30 5.88
CA LEU A 183 -64.81 -22.64 5.24
C LEU A 183 -65.73 -23.48 6.14
N ASP A 184 -65.18 -24.39 6.94
CA ASP A 184 -65.96 -25.21 7.90
C ASP A 184 -66.43 -24.41 9.13
N ALA A 185 -65.76 -23.30 9.47
CA ALA A 185 -66.18 -22.39 10.53
C ALA A 185 -67.30 -21.42 10.10
N SER A 186 -67.59 -21.31 8.80
CA SER A 186 -68.62 -20.42 8.24
C SER A 186 -70.00 -21.07 8.13
N TRP A 187 -70.15 -22.36 8.46
CA TRP A 187 -71.41 -23.11 8.39
C TRP A 187 -71.76 -23.81 9.73
N ARG A 188 -71.63 -23.07 10.84
CA ARG A 188 -72.32 -23.38 12.10
C ARG A 188 -73.05 -22.15 12.60
#